data_AF-A0AAA9S5X5-F1
#
_entry.id   AF-A0AAA9S5X5-F1
#
_cell.length_a   1.000
_cell.length_b   1.000
_cell.length_c   1.000
_cell.angle_alpha   90.00
_cell.angle_beta   90.00
_cell.angle_gamma   90.00
#
_symmetry.space_group_name_H-M   'P 1'
#
loop_
_entity.id
_entity.type
_entity.pdbx_description
1 polymer ?
#
loop_
_entity_poly.entity_id
_entity_poly.type
_entity_poly.pdbx_seq_one_letter_code
_entity_poly.pdbx_strand_id
1 'polypeptide(L)'
;MDSAVSDPHNGSAEAGGPTNGTTRPPSTPEGIALAYGSLLLMALLPIFFGALRSVRCARGKNASDMPETITSRDAARFPIIASCTLLGLYLFFKVYFPNKSYTGSVLKTWKTQKSKKGKTAAIQNPPARDSHRAPLEIFSQEYINLLLSMYFFVLGILALSHTISPLMNKFFPANFPNRQYQLLFTQGSGENKEEIINYEFDTKDLVCLGLSSIVGVWYLLRKHWIANNLFGLAFSLNGVELLHLNNVSTGCILLGGLFIYDIFWVFGTNVMVTVAKSFEAPIKLVFPQDLLEKGLEADNFAMLGLGDIVIPGIFIALLLRFDISLKKNTHTYFYTSFAAYIFGLGLTIFIMHIFKHAQPALLYLVPACIGFPVLVALAKGEVTEMFSYEESNPKDPAAVTETREGTEATTSKGLEKKEK
;
A
#
# COMPACT_ATOMS: atom_id res chain seq x y z
N MET A 1 -38.99 -32.88 -0.67
CA MET A 1 -39.18 -34.34 -0.83
C MET A 1 -37.94 -34.94 -1.46
N ASP A 2 -36.95 -35.42 -0.75
CA ASP A 2 -36.38 -35.16 0.57
C ASP A 2 -35.23 -36.16 0.69
N SER A 3 -34.25 -35.79 1.50
CA SER A 3 -33.40 -36.69 2.27
C SER A 3 -32.16 -37.33 1.62
N ALA A 4 -31.03 -36.86 2.16
CA ALA A 4 -30.06 -37.64 2.93
C ALA A 4 -29.21 -38.68 2.18
N VAL A 5 -27.92 -38.39 2.11
CA VAL A 5 -26.88 -39.43 2.16
C VAL A 5 -25.94 -39.12 3.32
N SER A 6 -25.86 -40.12 4.16
CA SER A 6 -25.24 -40.29 5.46
C SER A 6 -23.72 -40.45 5.43
N ASP A 7 -23.08 -39.98 6.51
CA ASP A 7 -21.79 -40.46 7.04
C ASP A 7 -21.69 -41.99 7.12
N PRO A 8 -20.47 -42.54 7.22
CA PRO A 8 -20.14 -43.16 8.51
C PRO A 8 -18.65 -43.08 8.97
N HIS A 9 -18.50 -43.05 10.32
CA HIS A 9 -17.43 -43.57 11.19
C HIS A 9 -16.26 -42.68 11.68
N ASN A 10 -16.56 -41.88 12.71
CA ASN A 10 -16.15 -41.97 14.14
C ASN A 10 -14.83 -42.69 14.56
N GLY A 11 -14.10 -42.07 15.50
CA GLY A 11 -13.03 -42.70 16.27
C GLY A 11 -12.42 -41.85 17.41
N SER A 12 -13.18 -41.73 18.51
CA SER A 12 -12.71 -41.68 19.91
C SER A 12 -12.54 -40.31 20.61
N ALA A 13 -13.56 -39.99 21.40
CA ALA A 13 -13.49 -39.14 22.57
C ALA A 13 -12.88 -39.90 23.77
N GLU A 14 -11.97 -39.25 24.49
CA GLU A 14 -11.66 -39.55 25.89
C GLU A 14 -11.91 -38.27 26.71
N ALA A 15 -12.64 -38.43 27.82
CA ALA A 15 -13.04 -37.37 28.73
C ALA A 15 -12.02 -37.21 29.88
N GLY A 16 -11.83 -35.95 30.33
CA GLY A 16 -11.38 -35.64 31.70
C GLY A 16 -10.18 -34.70 31.83
N GLY A 17 -10.43 -33.43 32.14
CA GLY A 17 -9.45 -32.48 32.71
C GLY A 17 -9.72 -31.01 32.36
N PRO A 18 -9.85 -30.09 33.34
CA PRO A 18 -10.19 -28.70 33.07
C PRO A 18 -8.94 -28.00 32.53
N THR A 19 -8.96 -27.65 31.25
CA THR A 19 -7.96 -26.74 30.68
C THR A 19 -8.67 -25.54 30.12
N ASN A 20 -8.40 -24.38 30.75
CA ASN A 20 -8.71 -23.06 30.25
C ASN A 20 -8.07 -22.87 28.87
N GLY A 21 -8.78 -23.27 27.83
CA GLY A 21 -8.53 -22.87 26.46
C GLY A 21 -9.62 -21.88 26.09
N THR A 22 -9.32 -20.59 26.17
CA THR A 22 -10.14 -19.55 25.52
C THR A 22 -10.08 -19.76 24.01
N THR A 23 -10.92 -20.66 23.49
CA THR A 23 -11.30 -20.65 22.08
C THR A 23 -12.02 -19.34 21.83
N ARG A 24 -11.31 -18.39 21.23
CA ARG A 24 -11.79 -17.04 20.95
C ARG A 24 -13.10 -17.15 20.16
N PRO A 25 -14.16 -16.43 20.55
CA PRO A 25 -15.41 -16.47 19.80
C PRO A 25 -15.15 -15.99 18.36
N PRO A 26 -15.69 -16.68 17.34
CA PRO A 26 -15.59 -16.26 15.96
C PRO A 26 -16.39 -14.96 15.76
N SER A 27 -15.82 -13.99 15.03
CA SER A 27 -16.44 -12.70 14.72
C SER A 27 -17.82 -12.86 14.10
N THR A 28 -18.80 -12.09 14.57
CA THR A 28 -20.13 -12.04 13.94
C THR A 28 -20.06 -11.63 12.46
N PRO A 29 -20.96 -12.15 11.60
CA PRO A 29 -21.06 -11.71 10.20
C PRO A 29 -21.24 -10.19 10.06
N GLU A 30 -21.96 -9.57 10.99
CA GLU A 30 -22.16 -8.12 11.05
C GLU A 30 -20.86 -7.36 11.34
N GLY A 31 -20.07 -7.82 12.31
CA GLY A 31 -18.76 -7.25 12.63
C GLY A 31 -17.76 -7.36 11.47
N ILE A 32 -17.78 -8.50 10.76
CA ILE A 32 -16.98 -8.70 9.55
C ILE A 32 -17.39 -7.72 8.44
N ALA A 33 -18.69 -7.57 8.18
CA ALA A 33 -19.20 -6.65 7.17
C ALA A 33 -18.88 -5.17 7.51
N LEU A 34 -19.03 -4.78 8.78
CA LEU A 34 -18.66 -3.46 9.27
C LEU A 34 -17.16 -3.19 9.05
N ALA A 35 -16.30 -4.16 9.38
CA ALA A 35 -14.86 -4.00 9.25
C ALA A 35 -14.42 -3.84 7.79
N TYR A 36 -14.91 -4.68 6.89
CA TYR A 36 -14.60 -4.55 5.46
C TYR A 36 -15.22 -3.29 4.84
N GLY A 37 -16.43 -2.89 5.25
CA GLY A 37 -17.03 -1.62 4.82
C GLY A 37 -16.23 -0.41 5.29
N SER A 38 -15.71 -0.44 6.52
CA SER A 38 -14.84 0.61 7.06
C SER A 38 -13.51 0.68 6.33
N LEU A 39 -12.88 -0.47 6.03
CA LEU A 39 -11.64 -0.52 5.24
C LEU A 39 -11.85 0.01 3.82
N LEU A 40 -12.97 -0.34 3.17
CA LEU A 40 -13.32 0.19 1.86
C LEU A 40 -13.45 1.71 1.91
N LEU A 41 -14.20 2.25 2.88
CA LEU A 41 -14.35 3.69 3.03
C LEU A 41 -13.01 4.39 3.30
N MET A 42 -12.16 3.81 4.15
CA MET A 42 -10.80 4.32 4.40
C MET A 42 -9.92 4.29 3.15
N ALA A 43 -10.04 3.29 2.27
CA ALA A 43 -9.29 3.21 1.03
C ALA A 43 -9.72 4.25 -0.01
N LEU A 44 -11.01 4.61 -0.04
CA LEU A 44 -11.54 5.60 -0.99
C LEU A 44 -11.01 7.02 -0.75
N LEU A 45 -10.78 7.40 0.51
CA LEU A 45 -10.30 8.73 0.88
C LEU A 45 -8.94 9.09 0.24
N PRO A 46 -7.85 8.32 0.42
CA PRO A 46 -6.55 8.64 -0.17
C PRO A 46 -6.59 8.54 -1.70
N ILE A 47 -7.40 7.67 -2.29
CA ILE A 47 -7.56 7.61 -3.75
C ILE A 47 -8.19 8.90 -4.28
N PHE A 48 -9.31 9.33 -3.69
CA PHE A 48 -10.02 10.53 -4.13
C PHE A 48 -9.20 11.81 -3.91
N PHE A 49 -8.73 12.03 -2.68
CA PHE A 49 -7.94 13.22 -2.37
C PHE A 49 -6.56 13.20 -3.02
N GLY A 50 -5.93 12.03 -3.08
CA GLY A 50 -4.66 11.83 -3.80
C GLY A 50 -4.80 12.18 -5.27
N ALA A 51 -5.82 11.68 -5.97
CA ALA A 51 -6.07 12.03 -7.37
C ALA A 51 -6.26 13.54 -7.57
N LEU A 52 -7.03 14.20 -6.71
CA LEU A 52 -7.23 15.65 -6.78
C LEU A 52 -5.95 16.45 -6.51
N ARG A 53 -5.14 16.04 -5.52
CA ARG A 53 -3.86 16.69 -5.21
C ARG A 53 -2.84 16.46 -6.32
N SER A 54 -2.84 15.28 -6.90
CA SER A 54 -1.97 14.90 -8.00
C SER A 54 -2.19 15.76 -9.26
N VAL A 55 -3.44 16.14 -9.56
CA VAL A 55 -3.74 17.12 -10.61
C VAL A 55 -3.19 18.51 -10.29
N ARG A 56 -3.26 18.95 -9.03
CA ARG A 56 -2.72 20.27 -8.61
C ARG A 56 -1.20 20.27 -8.71
N CYS A 57 -0.58 19.16 -8.34
CA CYS A 57 0.85 18.93 -8.45
C CYS A 57 1.32 19.01 -9.91
N ALA A 58 0.62 18.35 -10.83
CA ALA A 58 0.87 18.44 -12.28
C ALA A 58 0.77 19.88 -12.83
N ARG A 59 -0.03 20.75 -12.20
CA ARG A 59 -0.20 22.16 -12.57
C ARG A 59 0.74 23.11 -11.82
N GLY A 60 1.45 22.63 -10.81
CA GLY A 60 2.40 23.39 -10.01
C GLY A 60 3.65 23.72 -10.83
N LYS A 61 4.20 24.93 -10.64
CA LYS A 61 5.42 25.40 -11.32
C LYS A 61 6.69 25.22 -10.48
N ASN A 62 6.57 24.70 -9.25
CA ASN A 62 7.68 24.58 -8.31
C ASN A 62 8.44 23.27 -8.56
N ALA A 63 9.76 23.36 -8.73
CA ALA A 63 10.63 22.20 -8.97
C ALA A 63 10.69 21.24 -7.77
N SER A 64 10.47 21.73 -6.55
CA SER A 64 10.47 20.93 -5.31
C SER A 64 9.28 19.99 -5.17
N ASP A 65 8.18 20.27 -5.86
CA ASP A 65 6.95 19.47 -5.82
C ASP A 65 6.84 18.53 -7.03
N MET A 66 7.87 18.44 -7.90
CA MET A 66 7.76 17.64 -9.11
C MET A 66 7.54 16.16 -8.78
N PRO A 67 6.47 15.54 -9.32
CA PRO A 67 6.15 14.16 -9.03
C PRO A 67 7.16 13.21 -9.67
N GLU A 68 7.41 12.08 -8.99
CA GLU A 68 8.21 11.01 -9.57
C GLU A 68 7.44 10.35 -10.70
N THR A 69 7.93 10.52 -11.92
CA THR A 69 7.30 9.96 -13.12
C THR A 69 7.80 8.55 -13.37
N ILE A 70 6.87 7.58 -13.37
CA ILE A 70 7.11 6.17 -13.66
C ILE A 70 7.00 5.98 -15.18
N THR A 71 8.07 5.51 -15.81
CA THR A 71 8.09 5.18 -17.24
C THR A 71 7.60 3.74 -17.49
N SER A 72 7.23 3.40 -18.73
CA SER A 72 6.85 2.03 -19.12
C SER A 72 7.91 0.98 -18.76
N ARG A 73 9.19 1.35 -18.86
CA ARG A 73 10.30 0.47 -18.52
C ARG A 73 10.38 0.23 -17.01
N ASP A 74 10.11 1.25 -16.20
CA ASP A 74 10.14 1.14 -14.74
C ASP A 74 8.93 0.36 -14.24
N ALA A 75 7.75 0.61 -14.82
CA ALA A 75 6.54 -0.17 -14.56
C ALA A 75 6.73 -1.67 -14.84
N ALA A 76 7.34 -2.03 -15.97
CA ALA A 76 7.60 -3.43 -16.31
C ALA A 76 8.61 -4.11 -15.36
N ARG A 77 9.55 -3.34 -14.80
CA ARG A 77 10.53 -3.84 -13.82
C ARG A 77 9.93 -4.01 -12.43
N PHE A 78 8.86 -3.30 -12.11
CA PHE A 78 8.28 -3.26 -10.78
C PHE A 78 7.94 -4.66 -10.21
N PRO A 79 7.21 -5.55 -10.91
CA PRO A 79 6.92 -6.90 -10.42
C PRO A 79 8.18 -7.77 -10.24
N ILE A 80 9.20 -7.56 -11.07
CA ILE A 80 10.47 -8.31 -11.03
C ILE A 80 11.27 -7.89 -9.79
N ILE A 81 11.42 -6.58 -9.58
CA ILE A 81 12.11 -6.03 -8.40
C ILE A 81 11.40 -6.46 -7.13
N ALA A 82 10.07 -6.39 -7.09
CA ALA A 82 9.27 -6.87 -5.98
C ALA A 82 9.52 -8.37 -5.71
N SER A 83 9.56 -9.20 -6.75
CA SER A 83 9.82 -10.64 -6.65
C SER A 83 11.23 -10.93 -6.11
N CYS A 84 12.26 -10.25 -6.64
CA CYS A 84 13.62 -10.39 -6.16
C CYS A 84 13.76 -9.95 -4.70
N THR A 85 13.12 -8.84 -4.32
CA THR A 85 13.13 -8.32 -2.95
C THR A 85 12.44 -9.30 -1.99
N LEU A 86 11.27 -9.80 -2.36
CA LEU A 86 10.49 -10.74 -1.56
C LEU A 86 11.22 -12.08 -1.38
N LEU A 87 11.80 -12.61 -2.47
CA LEU A 87 12.60 -13.84 -2.42
C LEU A 87 13.89 -13.64 -1.61
N GLY A 88 14.57 -12.51 -1.79
CA GLY A 88 15.78 -12.16 -1.05
C GLY A 88 15.50 -12.07 0.45
N LEU A 89 14.41 -11.40 0.83
CA LEU A 89 13.98 -11.28 2.22
C LEU A 89 13.56 -12.64 2.80
N TYR A 90 12.88 -13.49 2.01
CA TYR A 90 12.55 -14.85 2.42
C TYR A 90 13.77 -15.71 2.67
N LEU A 91 14.74 -15.70 1.74
CA LEU A 91 15.99 -16.44 1.92
C LEU A 91 16.76 -15.90 3.14
N PHE A 92 16.80 -14.59 3.32
CA PHE A 92 17.39 -13.97 4.50
C PHE A 92 16.72 -14.48 5.79
N PHE A 93 15.39 -14.39 5.91
CA PHE A 93 14.71 -14.90 7.10
C PHE A 93 14.87 -16.41 7.28
N LYS A 94 14.83 -17.19 6.21
CA LYS A 94 14.99 -18.64 6.28
C LYS A 94 16.40 -19.07 6.69
N VAL A 95 17.43 -18.33 6.26
CA VAL A 95 18.84 -18.63 6.54
C VAL A 95 19.25 -18.14 7.92
N TYR A 96 18.87 -16.92 8.31
CA TYR A 96 19.26 -16.30 9.58
C TYR A 96 18.30 -16.61 10.73
N PHE A 97 17.02 -16.86 10.44
CA PHE A 97 16.00 -17.29 11.40
C PHE A 97 15.36 -18.61 10.97
N PRO A 98 16.13 -19.71 10.88
CA PRO A 98 15.56 -21.01 10.61
C PRO A 98 14.61 -21.35 11.77
N ASN A 99 13.30 -21.24 11.50
CA ASN A 99 12.24 -21.52 12.45
C ASN A 99 12.54 -22.82 13.23
N LYS A 100 12.97 -22.72 14.49
CA LYS A 100 13.18 -23.90 15.37
C LYS A 100 11.89 -24.69 15.60
N SER A 101 10.73 -24.15 15.19
CA SER A 101 9.41 -24.72 15.44
C SER A 101 9.03 -25.90 14.55
N TYR A 102 9.69 -26.14 13.41
CA TYR A 102 9.34 -27.28 12.53
C TYR A 102 10.18 -28.54 12.75
N THR A 103 11.41 -28.40 13.26
CA THR A 103 12.29 -29.54 13.55
C THR A 103 11.97 -30.24 14.87
N GLY A 104 11.30 -29.57 15.81
CA GLY A 104 10.89 -30.18 17.08
C GLY A 104 9.72 -31.17 16.97
N SER A 105 8.79 -30.95 16.04
CA SER A 105 7.58 -31.78 15.94
C SER A 105 7.83 -33.13 15.25
N VAL A 106 8.69 -33.15 14.22
CA VAL A 106 9.08 -34.39 13.52
C VAL A 106 9.99 -35.27 14.39
N LEU A 107 10.83 -34.66 15.23
CA LEU A 107 11.70 -35.41 16.14
C LEU A 107 10.93 -35.97 17.35
N LYS A 108 9.87 -35.28 17.80
CA LYS A 108 8.95 -35.79 18.83
C LYS A 108 8.11 -36.96 18.29
N THR A 109 7.55 -36.88 17.07
CA THR A 109 6.83 -38.01 16.47
C THR A 109 7.72 -39.21 16.23
N TRP A 110 8.99 -39.03 15.82
CA TRP A 110 9.95 -40.14 15.70
C TRP A 110 10.31 -40.80 17.03
N LYS A 111 10.49 -40.03 18.13
CA LYS A 111 10.78 -40.60 19.46
C LYS A 111 9.58 -41.33 20.06
N THR A 112 8.37 -40.82 19.88
CA THR A 112 7.15 -41.47 20.38
C THR A 112 6.81 -42.73 19.57
N GLN A 113 7.14 -42.78 18.28
CA GLN A 113 6.92 -43.96 17.43
C GLN A 113 7.98 -45.06 17.67
N LYS A 114 9.23 -44.70 17.99
CA LYS A 114 10.28 -45.68 18.36
C LYS A 114 10.09 -46.28 19.75
N SER A 115 9.39 -45.61 20.66
CA SER A 115 9.12 -46.16 22.00
C SER A 115 8.03 -47.25 22.03
N LYS A 116 7.23 -47.40 20.96
CA LYS A 116 6.12 -48.38 20.89
C LYS A 116 6.45 -49.69 20.14
N LYS A 117 7.63 -49.85 19.55
CA LYS A 117 8.09 -51.12 18.96
C LYS A 117 9.32 -51.62 19.72
N GLY A 118 9.14 -52.71 20.46
CA GLY A 118 10.07 -53.17 21.48
C GLY A 118 11.41 -53.74 20.98
N LYS A 119 12.31 -53.80 21.97
CA LYS A 119 13.35 -54.81 22.26
C LYS A 119 14.41 -55.16 21.20
N THR A 120 15.64 -54.83 21.61
CA THR A 120 16.92 -55.53 21.40
C THR A 120 17.53 -55.52 20.00
N ALA A 121 18.43 -54.55 19.76
CA ALA A 121 19.59 -54.74 18.89
C ALA A 121 20.71 -53.79 19.34
N ALA A 122 21.81 -54.36 19.81
CA ALA A 122 23.07 -53.64 19.98
C ALA A 122 23.55 -53.20 18.59
N ILE A 123 23.66 -51.90 18.35
CA ILE A 123 24.32 -51.35 17.16
C ILE A 123 25.18 -50.17 17.60
N GLN A 124 26.48 -50.40 17.47
CA GLN A 124 27.61 -49.46 17.40
C GLN A 124 27.19 -47.98 17.24
N ASN A 125 27.66 -47.13 18.16
CA ASN A 125 27.61 -45.67 17.99
C ASN A 125 28.33 -45.27 16.68
N PRO A 126 27.67 -44.64 15.69
CA PRO A 126 28.39 -43.88 14.69
C PRO A 126 28.91 -42.58 15.34
N PRO A 127 30.07 -42.06 14.90
CA PRO A 127 30.73 -40.95 15.57
C PRO A 127 29.84 -39.72 15.54
N ALA A 128 29.92 -38.93 16.61
CA ALA A 128 29.42 -37.57 16.65
C ALA A 128 29.94 -36.85 15.40
N ARG A 129 29.05 -36.58 14.43
CA ARG A 129 29.39 -35.67 13.34
C ARG A 129 29.38 -34.29 13.94
N ASP A 130 30.58 -33.77 14.07
CA ASP A 130 30.90 -32.50 14.67
C ASP A 130 29.95 -31.38 14.24
N SER A 131 29.52 -30.69 15.29
CA SER A 131 29.10 -29.31 15.30
C SER A 131 29.97 -28.45 14.38
N HIS A 132 29.53 -28.18 13.16
CA HIS A 132 30.04 -27.06 12.35
C HIS A 132 29.00 -26.52 11.36
N ARG A 133 28.00 -25.86 11.92
CA ARG A 133 27.51 -24.52 11.53
C ARG A 133 26.32 -24.21 12.43
N ALA A 134 26.61 -23.63 13.60
CA ALA A 134 25.62 -22.75 14.22
C ALA A 134 25.23 -21.73 13.14
N PRO A 135 23.94 -21.56 12.79
CA PRO A 135 23.57 -20.41 11.99
C PRO A 135 24.04 -19.19 12.79
N LEU A 136 24.75 -18.29 12.12
CA LEU A 136 25.24 -17.05 12.67
C LEU A 136 24.04 -16.25 13.22
N GLU A 137 23.71 -16.44 14.50
CA GLU A 137 22.79 -15.59 15.28
C GLU A 137 23.47 -14.23 15.51
N ILE A 138 23.75 -13.48 14.43
CA ILE A 138 24.35 -12.14 14.54
C ILE A 138 23.28 -11.09 14.85
N PHE A 139 22.00 -11.34 14.54
CA PHE A 139 20.87 -10.43 14.82
C PHE A 139 19.64 -11.21 15.28
N SER A 140 18.94 -10.73 16.32
CA SER A 140 17.60 -11.22 16.68
C SER A 140 16.55 -10.61 15.74
N GLN A 141 15.46 -11.35 15.48
CA GLN A 141 14.35 -10.90 14.63
C GLN A 141 13.73 -9.59 15.14
N GLU A 142 13.79 -9.38 16.46
CA GLU A 142 13.34 -8.16 17.14
C GLU A 142 14.13 -6.93 16.73
N TYR A 143 15.47 -7.02 16.56
CA TYR A 143 16.27 -5.87 16.12
C TYR A 143 15.94 -5.46 14.68
N ILE A 144 15.67 -6.42 13.80
CA ILE A 144 15.24 -6.13 12.42
C ILE A 144 13.88 -5.46 12.44
N ASN A 145 12.92 -6.01 13.17
CA ASN A 145 11.59 -5.41 13.30
C ASN A 145 11.65 -4.02 13.94
N LEU A 146 12.54 -3.80 14.91
CA LEU A 146 12.78 -2.49 15.53
C LEU A 146 13.37 -1.50 14.53
N LEU A 147 14.43 -1.87 13.81
CA LEU A 147 15.07 -1.02 12.79
C LEU A 147 14.06 -0.58 11.74
N LEU A 148 13.24 -1.52 11.30
CA LEU A 148 12.27 -1.33 10.24
C LEU A 148 11.06 -0.53 10.73
N SER A 149 10.63 -0.76 11.98
CA SER A 149 9.66 0.09 12.67
C SER A 149 10.17 1.53 12.76
N MET A 150 11.44 1.75 13.11
CA MET A 150 12.04 3.09 13.16
C MET A 150 12.10 3.73 11.77
N TYR A 151 12.45 2.98 10.73
CA TYR A 151 12.45 3.46 9.34
C TYR A 151 11.04 3.90 8.90
N PHE A 152 10.03 3.05 9.05
CA PHE A 152 8.66 3.37 8.70
C PHE A 152 8.04 4.44 9.60
N PHE A 153 8.51 4.56 10.83
CA PHE A 153 8.12 5.64 11.74
C PHE A 153 8.59 7.00 11.23
N VAL A 154 9.87 7.13 10.86
CA VAL A 154 10.41 8.40 10.34
C VAL A 154 9.69 8.78 9.04
N LEU A 155 9.58 7.83 8.11
CA LEU A 155 8.82 8.05 6.88
C LEU A 155 7.36 8.40 7.16
N GLY A 156 6.75 7.77 8.17
CA GLY A 156 5.36 8.00 8.55
C GLY A 156 5.13 9.41 9.05
N ILE A 157 6.03 9.93 9.90
CA ILE A 157 5.96 11.31 10.40
C ILE A 157 6.07 12.32 9.26
N LEU A 158 7.02 12.10 8.33
CA LEU A 158 7.20 12.95 7.16
C LEU A 158 5.95 12.92 6.27
N ALA A 159 5.44 11.71 5.98
CA ALA A 159 4.26 11.52 5.16
C ALA A 159 3.02 12.18 5.78
N LEU A 160 2.85 12.02 7.09
CA LEU A 160 1.73 12.59 7.84
C LEU A 160 1.83 14.12 7.89
N SER A 161 3.03 14.67 8.09
CA SER A 161 3.27 16.12 8.04
C SER A 161 2.89 16.71 6.68
N HIS A 162 3.34 16.09 5.59
CA HIS A 162 2.99 16.51 4.22
C HIS A 162 1.48 16.40 3.93
N THR A 163 0.82 15.39 4.49
CA THR A 163 -0.63 15.20 4.36
C THR A 163 -1.40 16.31 5.08
N ILE A 164 -0.95 16.67 6.29
CA ILE A 164 -1.61 17.61 7.20
C ILE A 164 -1.32 19.09 6.85
N SER A 165 -0.17 19.40 6.24
CA SER A 165 0.24 20.77 5.89
C SER A 165 -0.83 21.60 5.16
N PRO A 166 -1.44 21.15 4.04
CA PRO A 166 -2.48 21.93 3.37
C PRO A 166 -3.77 22.10 4.19
N LEU A 167 -4.07 21.14 5.08
CA LEU A 167 -5.21 21.25 6.00
C LEU A 167 -4.92 22.32 7.06
N MET A 168 -3.73 22.32 7.66
CA MET A 168 -3.34 23.31 8.67
C MET A 168 -3.15 24.70 8.11
N ASN A 169 -2.71 24.84 6.87
CA ASN A 169 -2.62 26.13 6.17
C ASN A 169 -3.96 26.88 6.13
N LYS A 170 -5.09 26.17 6.20
CA LYS A 170 -6.43 26.76 6.32
C LYS A 170 -6.80 27.16 7.76
N PHE A 171 -6.21 26.52 8.76
CA PHE A 171 -6.47 26.78 10.18
C PHE A 171 -5.53 27.82 10.80
N PHE A 172 -4.36 28.08 10.21
CA PHE A 172 -3.43 29.09 10.73
C PHE A 172 -4.03 30.51 10.61
N PRO A 173 -4.03 31.32 11.68
CA PRO A 173 -4.46 32.71 11.63
C PRO A 173 -3.53 33.52 10.72
N ALA A 174 -4.06 34.56 10.05
CA ALA A 174 -3.31 35.40 9.11
C ALA A 174 -2.06 36.09 9.73
N ASN A 175 -2.01 36.21 11.05
CA ASN A 175 -0.88 36.79 11.80
C ASN A 175 0.23 35.78 12.13
N PHE A 176 0.14 34.52 11.70
CA PHE A 176 1.19 33.54 11.99
C PHE A 176 2.44 33.85 11.15
N PRO A 177 3.62 34.03 11.76
CA PRO A 177 4.83 34.38 11.02
C PRO A 177 5.24 33.23 10.10
N ASN A 178 5.07 33.41 8.79
CA ASN A 178 5.61 32.46 7.81
C ASN A 178 7.04 32.85 7.47
N ARG A 179 8.01 32.23 8.14
CA ARG A 179 9.41 32.29 7.73
C ARG A 179 9.73 31.06 6.91
N GLN A 180 10.21 31.29 5.69
CA GLN A 180 10.71 30.28 4.79
C GLN A 180 12.17 30.02 5.12
N TYR A 181 12.53 28.75 5.29
CA TYR A 181 13.90 28.31 5.47
C TYR A 181 14.31 27.49 4.26
N GLN A 182 15.53 27.68 3.78
CA GLN A 182 16.08 26.93 2.66
C GLN A 182 17.32 26.17 3.12
N LEU A 183 17.30 24.86 2.96
CA LEU A 183 18.46 23.98 3.08
C LEU A 183 19.03 23.76 1.69
N LEU A 184 20.08 24.51 1.35
CA LEU A 184 20.78 24.40 0.08
C LEU A 184 22.09 23.64 0.29
N PHE A 185 22.18 22.44 -0.26
CA PHE A 185 23.40 21.64 -0.30
C PHE A 185 23.96 21.69 -1.72
N THR A 186 24.93 22.58 -1.95
CA THR A 186 25.62 22.74 -3.23
C THR A 186 26.95 22.00 -3.23
N GLN A 187 27.25 21.28 -4.30
CA GLN A 187 28.58 20.71 -4.55
C GLN A 187 29.26 21.47 -5.69
N GLY A 188 30.53 21.84 -5.48
CA GLY A 188 31.34 22.62 -6.41
C GLY A 188 31.62 24.05 -5.94
N SER A 189 32.58 24.72 -6.57
CA SER A 189 32.93 26.13 -6.34
C SER A 189 33.13 26.82 -7.70
N GLY A 190 32.54 28.00 -7.90
CA GLY A 190 32.58 28.76 -9.16
C GLY A 190 31.37 28.51 -10.07
N GLU A 191 31.58 28.43 -11.39
CA GLU A 191 30.53 28.29 -12.43
C GLU A 191 29.96 26.87 -12.56
N ASN A 192 30.58 25.86 -11.94
CA ASN A 192 30.08 24.48 -11.86
C ASN A 192 29.47 24.20 -10.47
N LYS A 193 28.48 24.99 -10.05
CA LYS A 193 27.70 24.70 -8.83
C LYS A 193 26.54 23.79 -9.22
N GLU A 194 26.58 22.55 -8.76
CA GLU A 194 25.43 21.66 -8.82
C GLU A 194 24.69 21.74 -7.48
N GLU A 195 23.41 22.14 -7.54
CA GLU A 195 22.50 22.05 -6.41
C GLU A 195 22.10 20.58 -6.23
N ILE A 196 22.65 19.89 -5.23
CA ILE A 196 22.33 18.48 -4.97
C ILE A 196 21.00 18.38 -4.23
N ILE A 197 20.80 19.23 -3.22
CA ILE A 197 19.62 19.23 -2.37
C ILE A 197 19.19 20.69 -2.19
N ASN A 198 18.03 21.03 -2.73
CA ASN A 198 17.36 22.30 -2.47
C ASN A 198 16.04 21.97 -1.76
N TYR A 199 16.07 22.01 -0.42
CA TYR A 199 14.90 21.71 0.39
C TYR A 199 14.40 22.97 1.08
N GLU A 200 13.25 23.45 0.65
CA GLU A 200 12.57 24.59 1.26
C GLU A 200 11.54 24.09 2.27
N PHE A 201 11.52 24.68 3.46
CA PHE A 201 10.54 24.34 4.48
C PHE A 201 10.06 25.57 5.22
N ASP A 202 8.75 25.63 5.49
CA ASP A 202 8.15 26.75 6.20
C ASP A 202 8.03 26.48 7.70
N THR A 203 7.87 27.56 8.47
CA THR A 203 7.56 27.46 9.91
C THR A 203 6.27 26.64 10.15
N LYS A 204 5.32 26.69 9.21
CA LYS A 204 4.08 25.90 9.25
C LYS A 204 4.33 24.40 9.08
N ASP A 205 5.29 24.03 8.24
CA ASP A 205 5.67 22.63 8.04
C ASP A 205 6.37 22.07 9.28
N LEU A 206 7.17 22.88 9.99
CA LEU A 206 7.72 22.50 11.29
C LEU A 206 6.64 22.22 12.34
N VAL A 207 5.59 23.03 12.38
CA VAL A 207 4.46 22.81 13.30
C VAL A 207 3.74 21.51 12.94
N CYS A 208 3.50 21.25 11.64
CA CYS A 208 2.89 20.00 11.17
C CYS A 208 3.77 18.78 11.50
N LEU A 209 5.09 18.92 11.40
CA LEU A 209 6.07 17.90 11.77
C LEU A 209 6.03 17.61 13.28
N GLY A 210 5.95 18.66 14.11
CA GLY A 210 5.81 18.52 15.56
C GLY A 210 4.54 17.78 15.95
N LEU A 211 3.39 18.12 15.37
CA LEU A 211 2.12 17.44 15.62
C LEU A 211 2.14 15.98 15.15
N SER A 212 2.73 15.72 13.98
CA SER A 212 2.89 14.37 13.44
C SER A 212 3.83 13.51 14.30
N SER A 213 4.85 14.13 14.91
CA SER A 213 5.75 13.45 15.86
C SER A 213 5.03 13.00 17.12
N ILE A 214 4.05 13.76 17.63
CA ILE A 214 3.23 13.35 18.79
C ILE A 214 2.44 12.07 18.47
N VAL A 215 1.80 12.04 17.28
CA VAL A 215 1.09 10.85 16.79
C VAL A 215 2.05 9.67 16.63
N GLY A 216 3.25 9.92 16.11
CA GLY A 216 4.30 8.91 16.03
C GLY A 216 4.67 8.34 17.38
N VAL A 217 5.00 9.17 18.37
CA VAL A 217 5.39 8.69 19.70
C VAL A 217 4.25 7.86 20.31
N TRP A 218 2.99 8.27 20.10
CA TRP A 218 1.83 7.49 20.51
C TRP A 218 1.77 6.11 19.85
N TYR A 219 2.11 6.02 18.56
CA TYR A 219 2.24 4.73 17.85
C TYR A 219 3.35 3.85 18.46
N LEU A 220 4.53 4.40 18.75
CA LEU A 220 5.62 3.61 19.34
C LEU A 220 5.29 3.07 20.74
N LEU A 221 4.60 3.87 21.55
CA LEU A 221 4.27 3.49 22.94
C LEU A 221 3.12 2.48 23.03
N ARG A 222 2.13 2.55 22.14
CA ARG A 222 0.89 1.77 22.27
C ARG A 222 0.59 0.85 21.09
N LYS A 223 1.28 1.00 19.95
CA LYS A 223 1.01 0.30 18.68
C LYS A 223 -0.48 0.29 18.31
N HIS A 224 -1.18 1.40 18.61
CA HIS A 224 -2.61 1.49 18.38
C HIS A 224 -2.95 1.42 16.89
N TRP A 225 -4.01 0.68 16.56
CA TRP A 225 -4.49 0.50 15.19
C TRP A 225 -4.89 1.81 14.52
N ILE A 226 -5.38 2.79 15.28
CA ILE A 226 -5.75 4.13 14.78
C ILE A 226 -4.51 4.86 14.26
N ALA A 227 -3.42 4.86 15.05
CA ALA A 227 -2.18 5.51 14.65
C ALA A 227 -1.56 4.79 13.43
N ASN A 228 -1.62 3.46 13.40
CA ASN A 228 -1.25 2.66 12.24
C ASN A 228 -2.03 3.07 10.97
N ASN A 229 -3.36 3.19 11.08
CA ASN A 229 -4.20 3.57 9.96
C ASN A 229 -3.96 5.01 9.52
N LEU A 230 -3.67 5.92 10.44
CA LEU A 230 -3.35 7.30 10.11
C LEU A 230 -2.05 7.39 9.28
N PHE A 231 -1.01 6.61 9.66
CA PHE A 231 0.19 6.47 8.82
C PHE A 231 -0.11 5.79 7.49
N GLY A 232 -0.90 4.72 7.48
CA GLY A 232 -1.29 4.04 6.25
C GLY A 232 -2.02 4.96 5.28
N LEU A 233 -2.98 5.76 5.77
CA LEU A 233 -3.70 6.75 4.97
C LEU A 233 -2.77 7.85 4.44
N ALA A 234 -1.83 8.35 5.25
CA ALA A 234 -0.85 9.33 4.82
C ALA A 234 0.08 8.78 3.72
N PHE A 235 0.58 7.55 3.90
CA PHE A 235 1.37 6.87 2.88
C PHE A 235 0.57 6.62 1.60
N SER A 236 -0.69 6.18 1.72
CA SER A 236 -1.52 5.95 0.54
C SER A 236 -1.83 7.24 -0.21
N LEU A 237 -2.16 8.32 0.49
CA LEU A 237 -2.44 9.61 -0.12
C LEU A 237 -1.20 10.17 -0.82
N ASN A 238 -0.06 10.21 -0.14
CA ASN A 238 1.19 10.69 -0.75
C ASN A 238 1.64 9.80 -1.91
N GLY A 239 1.45 8.48 -1.81
CA GLY A 239 1.74 7.56 -2.90
C GLY A 239 0.91 7.87 -4.16
N VAL A 240 -0.39 8.12 -4.00
CA VAL A 240 -1.27 8.50 -5.13
C VAL A 240 -0.99 9.92 -5.63
N GLU A 241 -0.58 10.84 -4.74
CA GLU A 241 -0.25 12.22 -5.09
C GLU A 241 1.06 12.35 -5.88
N LEU A 242 2.13 11.69 -5.42
CA LEU A 242 3.51 11.90 -5.89
C LEU A 242 3.95 10.97 -7.01
N LEU A 243 3.37 9.76 -7.13
CA LEU A 243 3.73 8.81 -8.18
C LEU A 243 2.88 9.05 -9.43
N HIS A 244 3.50 9.60 -10.48
CA HIS A 244 2.83 9.88 -11.74
C HIS A 244 3.15 8.82 -12.78
N LEU A 245 2.10 8.26 -13.39
CA LEU A 245 2.24 7.48 -14.61
C LEU A 245 2.26 8.45 -15.79
N ASN A 246 3.15 8.23 -16.74
CA ASN A 246 3.29 9.11 -17.91
C ASN A 246 2.23 8.86 -18.99
N ASN A 247 1.68 7.65 -19.08
CA ASN A 247 0.68 7.26 -20.05
C ASN A 247 -0.20 6.10 -19.54
N VAL A 248 -1.37 5.91 -20.16
CA VAL A 248 -2.32 4.86 -19.76
C VAL A 248 -1.74 3.47 -19.98
N SER A 249 -0.94 3.29 -21.04
CA SER A 249 -0.22 2.05 -21.34
C SER A 249 0.71 1.60 -20.21
N THR A 250 1.45 2.52 -19.59
CA THR A 250 2.33 2.26 -18.45
C THR A 250 1.51 1.82 -17.24
N GLY A 251 0.35 2.46 -17.01
CA GLY A 251 -0.61 2.01 -16.01
C GLY A 251 -1.10 0.58 -16.24
N CYS A 252 -1.47 0.24 -17.48
CA CYS A 252 -1.87 -1.12 -17.85
C CYS A 252 -0.73 -2.15 -17.68
N ILE A 253 0.51 -1.79 -18.04
CA ILE A 253 1.69 -2.64 -17.85
C ILE A 253 1.96 -2.87 -16.36
N LEU A 254 1.91 -1.82 -15.54
CA LEU A 254 2.13 -1.91 -14.09
C LEU A 254 1.07 -2.80 -13.43
N LEU A 255 -0.21 -2.50 -13.66
CA LEU A 255 -1.33 -3.25 -13.10
C LEU A 255 -1.37 -4.70 -13.60
N GLY A 256 -1.15 -4.92 -14.90
CA GLY A 256 -1.09 -6.26 -15.49
C GLY A 256 0.10 -7.08 -14.97
N GLY A 257 1.26 -6.47 -14.79
CA GLY A 257 2.42 -7.11 -14.18
C GLY A 257 2.17 -7.48 -12.72
N LEU A 258 1.51 -6.61 -11.96
CA LEU A 258 1.17 -6.87 -10.56
C LEU A 258 0.06 -7.91 -10.41
N PHE A 259 -0.88 -8.00 -11.35
CA PHE A 259 -1.87 -9.08 -11.41
C PHE A 259 -1.18 -10.46 -11.49
N ILE A 260 -0.20 -10.61 -12.39
CA ILE A 260 0.55 -11.87 -12.53
C ILE A 260 1.40 -12.15 -11.28
N TYR A 261 2.04 -11.12 -10.75
CA TYR A 261 2.84 -11.20 -9.52
C TYR A 261 2.01 -11.73 -8.35
N ASP A 262 0.84 -11.16 -8.10
CA ASP A 262 0.01 -11.50 -6.94
C ASP A 262 -0.49 -12.95 -7.05
N ILE A 263 -0.91 -13.38 -8.26
CA ILE A 263 -1.30 -14.78 -8.52
C ILE A 263 -0.13 -15.73 -8.23
N PHE A 264 1.06 -15.43 -8.75
CA PHE A 264 2.22 -16.30 -8.58
C PHE A 264 2.64 -16.40 -7.11
N TRP A 265 2.72 -15.29 -6.38
CA TRP A 265 3.22 -15.29 -5.01
C TRP A 265 2.19 -15.71 -3.97
N VAL A 266 0.89 -15.52 -4.23
CA VAL A 266 -0.19 -15.95 -3.32
C VAL A 266 -0.54 -17.41 -3.52
N PHE A 267 -0.68 -17.90 -4.76
CA PHE A 267 -1.06 -19.29 -5.02
C PHE A 267 0.13 -20.23 -5.27
N GLY A 268 1.21 -19.72 -5.84
CA GLY A 268 2.34 -20.56 -6.27
C GLY A 268 3.33 -20.92 -5.16
N THR A 269 3.48 -20.10 -4.11
CA THR A 269 4.51 -20.32 -3.09
C THR A 269 4.08 -19.89 -1.67
N ASN A 270 4.69 -20.46 -0.63
CA ASN A 270 4.48 -20.03 0.77
C ASN A 270 5.36 -18.83 1.19
N VAL A 271 6.03 -18.19 0.23
CA VAL A 271 7.04 -17.16 0.49
C VAL A 271 6.41 -15.89 1.02
N MET A 272 5.37 -15.38 0.36
CA MET A 272 4.68 -14.15 0.72
C MET A 272 4.13 -14.22 2.15
N VAL A 273 3.49 -15.33 2.52
CA VAL A 273 2.94 -15.54 3.86
C VAL A 273 4.04 -15.60 4.92
N THR A 274 5.18 -16.22 4.60
CA THR A 274 6.32 -16.33 5.54
C THR A 274 6.95 -14.97 5.81
N VAL A 275 7.14 -14.16 4.76
CA VAL A 275 7.68 -12.80 4.87
C VAL A 275 6.70 -11.90 5.62
N ALA A 276 5.41 -11.94 5.28
CA ALA A 276 4.38 -11.13 5.91
C ALA A 276 4.21 -11.42 7.42
N LYS A 277 4.45 -12.66 7.86
CA LYS A 277 4.43 -13.02 9.29
C LYS A 277 5.68 -12.60 10.05
N SER A 278 6.79 -12.41 9.35
CA SER A 278 8.07 -12.07 9.98
C SER A 278 8.21 -10.57 10.23
N PHE A 279 7.35 -9.76 9.60
CA PHE A 279 7.46 -8.31 9.49
C PHE A 279 6.28 -7.60 10.18
N GLU A 280 6.56 -6.74 11.15
CA GLU A 280 5.58 -5.91 11.86
C GLU A 280 5.83 -4.42 11.61
N ALA A 281 5.35 -3.87 10.50
CA ALA A 281 5.38 -2.41 10.27
C ALA A 281 4.07 -1.91 9.63
N PRO A 282 3.83 -0.58 9.64
CA PRO A 282 2.55 0.01 9.25
C PRO A 282 2.38 0.07 7.73
N ILE A 283 2.36 -1.11 7.08
CA ILE A 283 2.20 -1.28 5.62
C ILE A 283 0.79 -1.78 5.27
N LYS A 284 -0.16 -1.70 6.21
CA LYS A 284 -1.53 -2.16 6.00
C LYS A 284 -2.51 -1.34 6.82
N LEU A 285 -3.70 -1.15 6.29
CA LEU A 285 -4.83 -0.68 7.07
C LEU A 285 -5.45 -1.86 7.81
N VAL A 286 -5.82 -1.66 9.06
CA VAL A 286 -6.44 -2.69 9.90
C VAL A 286 -7.69 -2.15 10.56
N PHE A 287 -8.76 -2.94 10.59
CA PHE A 287 -9.99 -2.56 11.28
C PHE A 287 -10.52 -3.72 12.12
N PRO A 288 -10.89 -3.50 13.39
CA PRO A 288 -11.36 -4.55 14.27
C PRO A 288 -12.69 -5.15 13.78
N GLN A 289 -12.72 -6.47 13.58
CA GLN A 289 -13.93 -7.23 13.22
C GLN A 289 -14.87 -7.39 14.41
N ASP A 290 -14.30 -7.53 15.61
CA ASP A 290 -15.08 -7.74 16.84
C ASP A 290 -15.48 -6.40 17.51
N LEU A 291 -15.42 -5.28 16.79
CA LEU A 291 -15.71 -3.95 17.35
C LEU A 291 -17.09 -3.87 17.99
N LEU A 292 -18.08 -4.58 17.41
CA LEU A 292 -19.45 -4.62 17.90
C LEU A 292 -19.60 -5.45 19.18
N GLU A 293 -18.72 -6.43 19.41
CA GLU A 293 -18.81 -7.39 20.51
C GLU A 293 -17.88 -7.04 21.68
N LYS A 294 -16.67 -6.58 21.38
CA LYS A 294 -15.58 -6.32 22.35
C LYS A 294 -15.17 -4.85 22.43
N GLY A 295 -15.79 -3.97 21.65
CA GLY A 295 -15.42 -2.56 21.62
C GLY A 295 -13.98 -2.33 21.17
N LEU A 296 -13.26 -1.42 21.84
CA LEU A 296 -11.90 -1.02 21.46
C LEU A 296 -10.80 -2.05 21.78
N GLU A 297 -11.14 -3.18 22.43
CA GLU A 297 -10.21 -4.28 22.78
C GLU A 297 -10.35 -5.50 21.85
N ALA A 298 -10.80 -5.29 20.61
CA ALA A 298 -10.93 -6.37 19.63
C ALA A 298 -9.58 -7.00 19.24
N ASP A 299 -9.57 -8.33 19.11
CA ASP A 299 -8.36 -9.12 18.79
C ASP A 299 -8.29 -9.54 17.31
N ASN A 300 -9.44 -9.62 16.63
CA ASN A 300 -9.53 -10.00 15.22
C ASN A 300 -9.61 -8.74 14.35
N PHE A 301 -8.71 -8.62 13.38
CA PHE A 301 -8.63 -7.46 12.49
C PHE A 301 -8.78 -7.89 11.03
N ALA A 302 -9.66 -7.20 10.31
CA ALA A 302 -9.63 -7.18 8.86
C ALA A 302 -8.41 -6.36 8.43
N MET A 303 -7.78 -6.75 7.32
CA MET A 303 -6.56 -6.09 6.83
C MET A 303 -6.69 -5.79 5.34
N LEU A 304 -6.20 -4.63 4.92
CA LEU A 304 -6.08 -4.23 3.52
C LEU A 304 -4.66 -3.71 3.26
N GLY A 305 -4.00 -4.23 2.22
CA GLY A 305 -2.64 -3.83 1.88
C GLY A 305 -2.61 -2.40 1.30
N LEU A 306 -1.60 -1.60 1.64
CA LEU A 306 -1.46 -0.27 1.05
C LEU A 306 -1.23 -0.33 -0.47
N GLY A 307 -0.60 -1.41 -0.96
CA GLY A 307 -0.42 -1.64 -2.40
C GLY A 307 -1.74 -1.75 -3.16
N ASP A 308 -2.77 -2.34 -2.55
CA ASP A 308 -4.10 -2.50 -3.14
C ASP A 308 -4.89 -1.17 -3.19
N ILE A 309 -4.38 -0.14 -2.52
CA ILE A 309 -4.95 1.22 -2.51
C ILE A 309 -4.13 2.11 -3.45
N VAL A 310 -2.81 2.13 -3.27
CA VAL A 310 -1.89 3.03 -3.99
C VAL A 310 -1.80 2.66 -5.46
N ILE A 311 -1.57 1.40 -5.80
CA ILE A 311 -1.32 1.00 -7.20
C ILE A 311 -2.55 1.25 -8.09
N PRO A 312 -3.78 0.90 -7.69
CA PRO A 312 -4.95 1.28 -8.46
C PRO A 312 -5.23 2.80 -8.37
N GLY A 313 -4.94 3.41 -7.22
CA GLY A 313 -5.10 4.85 -6.99
C GLY A 313 -4.29 5.71 -7.95
N ILE A 314 -3.01 5.37 -8.22
CA ILE A 314 -2.17 6.11 -9.18
C ILE A 314 -2.73 6.01 -10.60
N PHE A 315 -3.35 4.88 -10.97
CA PHE A 315 -4.00 4.72 -12.26
C PHE A 315 -5.30 5.53 -12.36
N ILE A 316 -6.10 5.56 -11.29
CA ILE A 316 -7.30 6.41 -11.21
C ILE A 316 -6.92 7.90 -11.27
N ALA A 317 -5.82 8.30 -10.63
CA ALA A 317 -5.29 9.65 -10.69
C ALA A 317 -4.86 10.03 -12.12
N LEU A 318 -4.19 9.13 -12.83
CA LEU A 318 -3.86 9.31 -14.25
C LEU A 318 -5.12 9.54 -15.09
N LEU A 319 -6.17 8.73 -14.90
CA LEU A 319 -7.43 8.89 -15.64
C LEU A 319 -8.15 10.20 -15.34
N LEU A 320 -8.01 10.74 -14.12
CA LEU A 320 -8.48 12.08 -13.82
C LEU A 320 -7.70 13.16 -14.58
N ARG A 321 -6.37 13.02 -14.69
CA ARG A 321 -5.55 13.94 -15.51
C ARG A 321 -5.90 13.84 -16.99
N PHE A 322 -6.17 12.62 -17.48
CA PHE A 322 -6.69 12.40 -18.82
C PHE A 322 -8.05 13.08 -19.04
N ASP A 323 -9.03 12.87 -18.15
CA ASP A 323 -10.35 13.55 -18.22
C ASP A 323 -10.20 15.07 -18.34
N ILE A 324 -9.28 15.66 -17.57
CA ILE A 324 -9.01 17.10 -17.59
C ILE A 324 -8.34 17.52 -18.91
N SER A 325 -7.46 16.68 -19.48
CA SER A 325 -6.79 16.94 -20.75
C SER A 325 -7.76 17.00 -21.93
N LEU A 326 -8.87 16.24 -21.87
CA LEU A 326 -9.93 16.26 -22.88
C LEU A 326 -10.70 17.59 -22.92
N LYS A 327 -10.46 18.51 -21.97
CA LYS A 327 -11.15 19.81 -21.81
C LYS A 327 -12.68 19.68 -21.73
N LYS A 328 -13.20 18.51 -21.38
CA LYS A 328 -14.62 18.26 -21.11
C LYS A 328 -14.90 18.60 -19.65
N ASN A 329 -16.03 19.24 -19.35
CA ASN A 329 -16.45 19.54 -17.96
C ASN A 329 -16.95 18.29 -17.20
N THR A 330 -16.55 17.09 -17.63
CA THR A 330 -17.01 15.81 -17.08
C THR A 330 -15.82 14.94 -16.74
N HIS A 331 -15.72 14.48 -15.50
CA HIS A 331 -14.70 13.53 -15.06
C HIS A 331 -15.18 12.09 -15.22
N THR A 332 -15.55 11.72 -16.46
CA THR A 332 -16.18 10.42 -16.72
C THR A 332 -15.26 9.26 -16.37
N TYR A 333 -14.01 9.28 -16.85
CA TYR A 333 -13.07 8.16 -16.65
C TYR A 333 -12.68 8.02 -15.18
N PHE A 334 -12.51 9.13 -14.46
CA PHE A 334 -12.26 9.13 -13.03
C PHE A 334 -13.41 8.47 -12.26
N TYR A 335 -14.66 8.91 -12.47
CA TYR A 335 -15.80 8.34 -11.75
C TYR A 335 -16.06 6.88 -12.14
N THR A 336 -15.89 6.52 -13.42
CA THR A 336 -16.00 5.13 -13.88
C THR A 336 -14.96 4.25 -13.21
N SER A 337 -13.69 4.67 -13.15
CA SER A 337 -12.62 3.88 -12.53
C SER A 337 -12.71 3.86 -11.01
N PHE A 338 -13.18 4.93 -10.39
CA PHE A 338 -13.45 4.96 -8.96
C PHE A 338 -14.58 3.99 -8.58
N ALA A 339 -15.65 3.94 -9.39
CA ALA A 339 -16.70 2.93 -9.24
C ALA A 339 -16.18 1.50 -9.50
N ALA A 340 -15.29 1.33 -10.49
CA ALA A 340 -14.66 0.05 -10.78
C ALA A 340 -13.78 -0.44 -9.62
N TYR A 341 -13.08 0.45 -8.92
CA TYR A 341 -12.33 0.13 -7.71
C TYR A 341 -13.25 -0.39 -6.60
N ILE A 342 -14.35 0.32 -6.32
CA ILE A 342 -15.36 -0.10 -5.33
C ILE A 342 -15.92 -1.47 -5.69
N PHE A 343 -16.27 -1.68 -6.96
CA PHE A 343 -16.77 -2.95 -7.46
C PHE A 343 -15.73 -4.08 -7.34
N GLY A 344 -14.49 -3.83 -7.77
CA GLY A 344 -13.41 -4.80 -7.70
C GLY A 344 -13.08 -5.21 -6.27
N LEU A 345 -12.92 -4.24 -5.36
CA LEU A 345 -12.69 -4.51 -3.95
C LEU A 345 -13.91 -5.20 -3.30
N GLY A 346 -15.13 -4.78 -3.61
CA GLY A 346 -16.34 -5.46 -3.18
C GLY A 346 -16.41 -6.92 -3.62
N LEU A 347 -16.01 -7.20 -4.86
CA LEU A 347 -15.92 -8.56 -5.39
C LEU A 347 -14.85 -9.39 -4.65
N THR A 348 -13.68 -8.82 -4.34
CA THR A 348 -12.67 -9.52 -3.51
C THR A 348 -13.25 -9.96 -2.17
N ILE A 349 -13.95 -9.05 -1.48
CA ILE A 349 -14.56 -9.30 -0.16
C ILE A 349 -15.64 -10.37 -0.29
N PHE A 350 -16.49 -10.29 -1.32
CA PHE A 350 -17.56 -11.25 -1.58
C PHE A 350 -17.01 -12.66 -1.81
N ILE A 351 -15.99 -12.81 -2.65
CA ILE A 351 -15.38 -14.12 -2.93
C ILE A 351 -14.67 -14.64 -1.67
N MET A 352 -13.91 -13.81 -0.95
CA MET A 352 -13.31 -14.21 0.32
C MET A 352 -14.36 -14.67 1.34
N HIS A 353 -15.55 -14.07 1.35
CA HIS A 353 -16.63 -14.46 2.23
C HIS A 353 -17.20 -15.85 1.88
N ILE A 354 -17.34 -16.17 0.59
CA ILE A 354 -17.83 -17.48 0.12
C ILE A 354 -16.80 -18.58 0.36
N PHE A 355 -15.57 -18.36 -0.09
CA PHE A 355 -14.54 -19.40 -0.09
C PHE A 355 -13.83 -19.56 1.26
N LYS A 356 -14.04 -18.64 2.22
CA LYS A 356 -13.38 -18.62 3.54
C LYS A 356 -11.85 -18.75 3.47
N HIS A 357 -11.27 -18.36 2.32
CA HIS A 357 -9.85 -18.38 2.04
C HIS A 357 -9.43 -17.00 1.55
N ALA A 358 -8.29 -16.52 2.04
CA ALA A 358 -7.70 -15.28 1.58
C ALA A 358 -7.22 -15.45 0.14
N GLN A 359 -7.57 -14.48 -0.70
CA GLN A 359 -7.23 -14.45 -2.11
C GLN A 359 -6.50 -13.15 -2.46
N PRO A 360 -5.69 -13.14 -3.53
CA PRO A 360 -5.02 -11.93 -3.99
C PRO A 360 -6.04 -10.86 -4.37
N ALA A 361 -5.96 -9.66 -3.78
CA ALA A 361 -6.93 -8.60 -4.02
C ALA A 361 -6.85 -8.07 -5.46
N LEU A 362 -5.63 -7.98 -6.00
CA LEU A 362 -5.40 -7.49 -7.36
C LEU A 362 -6.00 -8.39 -8.44
N LEU A 363 -6.29 -9.66 -8.13
CA LEU A 363 -6.94 -10.61 -9.03
C LEU A 363 -8.27 -10.10 -9.58
N TYR A 364 -9.08 -9.47 -8.74
CA TYR A 364 -10.40 -8.95 -9.11
C TYR A 364 -10.36 -7.44 -9.38
N LEU A 365 -9.47 -6.74 -8.69
CA LEU A 365 -9.38 -5.30 -8.73
C LEU A 365 -8.76 -4.81 -10.05
N VAL A 366 -7.70 -5.45 -10.54
CA VAL A 366 -7.02 -5.05 -11.79
C VAL A 366 -7.95 -5.18 -13.01
N PRO A 367 -8.63 -6.32 -13.25
CA PRO A 367 -9.55 -6.43 -14.38
C PRO A 367 -10.69 -5.41 -14.34
N ALA A 368 -11.21 -5.09 -13.14
CA ALA A 368 -12.24 -4.07 -13.00
C ALA A 368 -11.69 -2.67 -13.33
N CYS A 369 -10.57 -2.28 -12.72
CA CYS A 369 -10.00 -0.93 -12.86
C CYS A 369 -9.50 -0.63 -14.27
N ILE A 370 -9.05 -1.63 -15.05
CA ILE A 370 -8.70 -1.44 -16.46
C ILE A 370 -9.94 -1.61 -17.34
N GLY A 371 -10.74 -2.64 -17.10
CA GLY A 371 -11.83 -3.04 -18.00
C GLY A 371 -12.95 -2.00 -18.11
N PHE A 372 -13.40 -1.42 -16.98
CA PHE A 372 -14.50 -0.48 -16.97
C PHE A 372 -14.19 0.82 -17.73
N PRO A 373 -13.07 1.54 -17.48
CA PRO A 373 -12.76 2.75 -18.25
C PRO A 373 -12.46 2.44 -19.72
N VAL A 374 -11.81 1.32 -20.04
CA VAL A 374 -11.59 0.90 -21.43
C VAL A 374 -12.91 0.62 -22.14
N LEU A 375 -13.87 -0.02 -21.47
CA LEU A 375 -15.20 -0.28 -22.03
C LEU A 375 -15.96 1.04 -22.29
N VAL A 376 -15.87 2.00 -21.38
CA VAL A 376 -16.46 3.34 -21.57
C VAL A 376 -15.76 4.09 -22.71
N ALA A 377 -14.44 4.01 -22.81
CA ALA A 377 -13.67 4.60 -23.91
C ALA A 377 -14.07 3.96 -25.25
N LEU A 378 -14.30 2.64 -25.27
CA LEU A 378 -14.77 1.92 -26.45
C LEU A 378 -16.17 2.38 -26.86
N ALA A 379 -17.09 2.51 -25.90
CA ALA A 379 -18.45 3.00 -26.16
C ALA A 379 -18.48 4.45 -26.66
N LYS A 380 -17.50 5.28 -26.23
CA LYS A 380 -17.34 6.66 -26.67
C LYS A 380 -16.50 6.84 -27.94
N GLY A 381 -15.79 5.80 -28.39
CA GLY A 381 -14.83 5.90 -29.49
C GLY A 381 -13.52 6.65 -29.14
N GLU A 382 -13.22 6.83 -27.85
CA GLU A 382 -12.08 7.62 -27.33
C GLU A 382 -10.86 6.74 -26.95
N VAL A 383 -10.86 5.45 -27.34
CA VAL A 383 -9.80 4.49 -26.96
C VAL A 383 -8.43 4.95 -27.46
N THR A 384 -8.33 5.36 -28.73
CA THR A 384 -7.05 5.80 -29.30
C THR A 384 -6.52 7.04 -28.58
N GLU A 385 -7.39 7.98 -28.23
CA GLU A 385 -7.04 9.19 -27.47
C GLU A 385 -6.56 8.83 -26.06
N MET A 386 -7.24 7.90 -25.38
CA MET A 386 -6.85 7.41 -24.06
C MET A 386 -5.46 6.74 -24.04
N PHE A 387 -5.14 5.92 -25.03
CA PHE A 387 -3.85 5.22 -25.09
C PHE A 387 -2.71 6.07 -25.68
N SER A 388 -3.03 7.11 -26.45
CA SER A 388 -2.05 8.08 -26.97
C SER A 388 -1.78 9.24 -26.03
N TYR A 389 -2.55 9.36 -24.94
CA TYR A 389 -2.31 10.35 -23.90
C TYR A 389 -0.93 10.15 -23.26
N GLU A 390 -0.07 11.16 -23.42
CA GLU A 390 1.21 11.27 -22.71
C GLU A 390 1.27 12.58 -21.94
N GLU A 391 1.61 12.48 -20.66
CA GLU A 391 1.87 13.64 -19.80
C GLU A 391 3.30 14.14 -20.11
N SER A 392 3.41 15.31 -20.75
CA SER A 392 4.71 15.89 -21.12
C SER A 392 5.57 16.11 -19.88
N ASN A 393 6.77 15.52 -19.88
CA ASN A 393 7.72 15.65 -18.77
C ASN A 393 8.11 17.13 -18.60
N PRO A 394 7.95 17.75 -17.43
CA PRO A 394 8.32 19.16 -17.22
C PRO A 394 9.83 19.42 -17.37
N LYS A 395 10.65 18.37 -17.52
CA LYS A 395 12.08 18.48 -17.82
C LYS A 395 12.40 18.86 -19.28
N ASP A 396 11.40 18.97 -20.16
CA ASP A 396 11.58 19.46 -21.52
C ASP A 396 11.26 20.96 -21.63
N PRO A 397 12.24 21.84 -21.94
CA PRO A 397 12.06 23.29 -22.03
C PRO A 397 11.14 23.76 -23.17
N ALA A 398 10.60 22.85 -24.00
CA ALA A 398 9.76 23.18 -25.14
C ALA A 398 8.27 23.39 -24.80
N ALA A 399 7.78 22.88 -23.66
CA ALA A 399 6.34 22.93 -23.31
C ALA A 399 5.89 24.27 -22.68
N VAL A 400 6.80 25.19 -22.37
CA VAL A 400 6.48 26.48 -21.74
C VAL A 400 5.93 27.51 -22.75
N THR A 401 6.00 27.23 -24.05
CA THR A 401 5.69 28.21 -25.10
C THR A 401 4.21 28.24 -25.50
N GLU A 402 3.48 27.12 -25.44
CA GLU A 402 2.09 27.08 -25.95
C GLU A 402 1.03 27.70 -25.02
N THR A 403 1.36 28.00 -23.76
CA THR A 403 0.40 28.68 -22.86
C THR A 403 0.43 30.22 -22.97
N ARG A 404 1.35 30.79 -23.75
CA ARG A 404 1.51 32.25 -23.85
C ARG A 404 0.57 32.94 -24.83
N GLU A 405 0.08 32.27 -25.88
CA GLU A 405 -0.72 32.95 -26.92
C GLU A 405 -2.24 33.01 -26.63
N GLY A 406 -2.76 32.21 -25.71
CA GLY A 406 -4.21 32.15 -25.44
C GLY A 406 -4.77 33.23 -24.49
N THR A 407 -3.91 33.95 -23.77
CA THR A 407 -4.36 34.87 -22.69
C THR A 407 -4.29 36.36 -23.10
N GLU A 408 -3.54 36.73 -24.13
CA GLU A 408 -3.39 38.14 -24.53
C GLU A 408 -4.44 38.62 -25.56
N ALA A 409 -5.12 37.71 -26.26
CA ALA A 409 -6.08 38.10 -27.30
C ALA A 409 -7.47 38.55 -26.79
N THR A 410 -7.79 38.35 -25.50
CA THR A 410 -9.16 38.59 -24.97
C THR A 410 -9.29 39.89 -24.16
N THR A 411 -8.18 40.56 -23.83
CA THR A 411 -8.21 41.73 -22.93
C THR A 411 -8.30 43.08 -23.65
N SER A 412 -8.14 43.14 -24.99
CA SER A 412 -8.07 44.43 -25.73
C SER A 412 -9.39 44.91 -26.34
N LYS A 413 -10.49 44.15 -26.32
CA LYS A 413 -11.77 44.54 -26.97
C LYS A 413 -12.86 45.07 -26.02
N GLY A 414 -12.57 45.24 -24.73
CA GLY A 414 -13.58 45.53 -23.71
C GLY A 414 -13.73 46.99 -23.26
N LEU A 415 -12.87 47.93 -23.67
CA LEU A 415 -12.75 49.23 -22.98
C LEU A 415 -13.19 50.49 -23.76
N GLU A 416 -13.89 50.38 -24.89
CA GLU A 416 -14.22 51.56 -25.73
C GLU A 416 -15.70 51.97 -25.80
N LYS A 417 -16.57 51.44 -24.94
CA LYS A 417 -17.99 51.86 -24.92
C LYS A 417 -18.54 52.01 -23.51
N LYS A 418 -18.22 53.13 -22.84
CA LYS A 418 -19.11 53.84 -21.90
C LYS A 418 -18.44 55.10 -21.35
N GLU A 419 -18.52 56.18 -22.12
CA GLU A 419 -18.64 57.54 -21.56
C GLU A 419 -19.35 58.41 -22.59
N LYS A 420 -20.61 58.72 -22.30
CA LYS A 420 -21.40 59.80 -22.88
C LYS A 420 -22.30 60.34 -21.78
#